data_AF-A0A0W8DS18-F1
#
_entry.id   AF-A0A0W8DS18-F1
#
_cell.length_a   1.000
_cell.length_b   1.000
_cell.length_c   1.000
_cell.angle_alpha   90.00
_cell.angle_beta   90.00
_cell.angle_gamma   90.00
#
_symmetry.space_group_name_H-M   'P 1'
#
loop_
_entity.id
_entity.type
_entity.pdbx_description
1 polymer ?
#
loop_
_entity_poly.entity_id
_entity_poly.type
_entity_poly.pdbx_seq_one_letter_code
_entity_poly.pdbx_strand_id
1 'polypeptide(L)'
;MQALGLEERKKALEKKFVEKRPPLAYAKLSGRVEGDTPFEKLITHLPAELGAWSHFVTARPPHRSGEQKAISRLHARIQWSQSDSCFELQCLGKNGMFADGKFVSKNQTIKLTSKMPLKIGHARVYFLCAIRSTISTMSGFKIIQKAFEKAKYHKGVTSMTADQVCDQILESFPKSEHELGGKEHLRTFITAYLQEDTAAFERVQGGASSKPVYKMKPVAASDSKKNVSVNSTSKPQESGEAALKKQKITA
;
A
#
# COMPACT_ATOMS: atom_id res chain seq x y z
N MET A 1 -13.29 34.81 -0.94
CA MET A 1 -13.81 33.84 0.07
C MET A 1 -14.28 32.49 -0.51
N GLN A 2 -14.54 32.34 -1.82
CA GLN A 2 -15.02 31.05 -2.39
C GLN A 2 -13.98 29.92 -2.47
N ALA A 3 -12.69 30.21 -2.60
CA ALA A 3 -11.65 29.20 -2.81
C ALA A 3 -11.41 28.30 -1.57
N LEU A 4 -11.53 28.85 -0.35
CA LEU A 4 -11.31 28.09 0.89
C LEU A 4 -12.38 27.01 1.10
N GLY A 5 -13.65 27.32 0.81
CA GLY A 5 -14.75 26.36 0.93
C GLY A 5 -14.70 25.21 -0.09
N LEU A 6 -14.04 25.42 -1.24
CA LEU A 6 -13.89 24.38 -2.27
C LEU A 6 -12.81 23.36 -1.86
N GLU A 7 -11.69 23.83 -1.31
CA GLU A 7 -10.63 22.96 -0.76
C GLU A 7 -11.11 22.13 0.44
N GLU A 8 -11.93 22.69 1.32
CA GLU A 8 -12.50 21.94 2.45
C GLU A 8 -13.46 20.84 1.99
N ARG A 9 -14.29 21.11 0.98
CA ARG A 9 -15.19 20.11 0.39
C ARG A 9 -14.42 18.98 -0.31
N LYS A 10 -13.34 19.31 -1.03
CA LYS A 10 -12.41 18.31 -1.60
C LYS A 10 -11.80 17.42 -0.52
N LYS A 11 -11.30 18.00 0.57
CA LYS A 11 -10.76 17.23 1.70
C LYS A 11 -11.82 16.34 2.33
N ALA A 12 -13.07 16.80 2.43
CA ALA A 12 -14.18 15.99 2.93
C ALA A 12 -14.54 14.83 2.00
N LEU A 13 -14.51 15.02 0.67
CA LEU A 13 -14.71 13.96 -0.31
C LEU A 13 -13.58 12.91 -0.23
N GLU A 14 -12.32 13.34 -0.19
CA GLU A 14 -11.17 12.45 -0.02
C GLU A 14 -11.25 11.67 1.30
N LYS A 15 -11.66 12.33 2.39
CA LYS A 15 -11.87 11.66 3.69
C LYS A 15 -12.93 10.57 3.60
N LYS A 16 -14.11 10.89 3.05
CA LYS A 16 -15.21 9.93 2.84
C LYS A 16 -14.79 8.76 1.94
N PHE A 17 -13.93 9.03 0.96
CA PHE A 17 -13.41 8.02 0.06
C PHE A 17 -12.44 7.08 0.76
N VAL A 18 -11.54 7.62 1.60
CA VAL A 18 -10.58 6.81 2.38
C VAL A 18 -11.28 5.99 3.47
N GLU A 19 -12.30 6.53 4.13
CA GLU A 19 -13.05 5.85 5.21
C GLU A 19 -13.73 4.55 4.75
N LYS A 20 -14.16 4.48 3.48
CA LYS A 20 -14.80 3.28 2.91
C LYS A 20 -13.82 2.29 2.29
N ARG A 21 -12.53 2.62 2.19
CA ARG A 21 -11.51 1.67 1.77
C ARG A 21 -11.19 0.70 2.91
N PRO A 22 -10.75 -0.54 2.59
CA PRO A 22 -10.18 -1.41 3.60
C PRO A 22 -9.03 -0.71 4.34
N PRO A 23 -8.88 -0.92 5.66
CA PRO A 23 -7.82 -0.26 6.41
C PRO A 23 -6.46 -0.64 5.83
N LEU A 24 -5.60 0.37 5.67
CA LEU A 24 -4.21 0.15 5.28
C LEU A 24 -3.52 -0.68 6.37
N ALA A 25 -3.30 -1.95 6.08
CA ALA A 25 -2.56 -2.85 6.96
C ALA A 25 -1.09 -2.89 6.52
N TYR A 26 -0.19 -2.99 7.49
CA TYR A 26 1.23 -3.27 7.27
C TYR A 26 1.46 -4.74 6.89
N ALA A 27 0.63 -5.65 7.42
CA ALA A 27 0.68 -7.08 7.14
C ALA A 27 -0.65 -7.75 7.46
N LYS A 28 -0.85 -8.98 6.97
CA LYS A 28 -1.98 -9.86 7.30
C LYS A 28 -1.46 -11.17 7.90
N LEU A 29 -2.09 -11.62 8.97
CA LEU A 29 -1.98 -12.99 9.47
C LEU A 29 -3.20 -13.76 8.96
N SER A 30 -2.99 -14.86 8.24
CA SER A 30 -4.08 -15.69 7.73
C SER A 30 -3.74 -17.16 7.95
N GLY A 31 -4.69 -17.96 8.39
CA GLY A 31 -4.49 -19.38 8.62
C GLY A 31 -5.62 -20.00 9.40
N ARG A 32 -5.30 -20.96 10.27
CA ARG A 32 -6.28 -21.71 11.03
C ARG A 32 -5.91 -21.78 12.50
N VAL A 33 -6.90 -21.58 13.36
CA VAL A 33 -6.79 -21.61 14.81
C VAL A 33 -7.82 -22.61 15.34
N GLU A 34 -7.48 -23.35 16.40
CA GLU A 34 -8.38 -24.18 17.22
C GLU A 34 -9.49 -24.92 16.44
N GLY A 35 -9.26 -26.20 16.14
CA GLY A 35 -10.28 -27.04 15.47
C GLY A 35 -10.54 -26.63 14.01
N ASP A 36 -9.52 -26.10 13.32
CA ASP A 36 -9.56 -25.78 11.89
C ASP A 36 -10.34 -24.51 11.52
N THR A 37 -10.69 -23.68 12.51
CA THR A 37 -11.42 -22.43 12.30
C THR A 37 -10.55 -21.44 11.50
N PRO A 38 -11.05 -20.86 10.38
CA PRO A 38 -10.30 -19.87 9.63
C PRO A 38 -10.06 -18.62 10.48
N PHE A 39 -8.83 -18.14 10.46
CA PHE A 39 -8.39 -16.97 11.22
C PHE A 39 -7.73 -15.98 10.28
N GLU A 40 -8.23 -14.74 10.27
CA GLU A 40 -7.60 -13.62 9.59
C GLU A 40 -7.48 -12.40 10.52
N LYS A 41 -6.30 -11.79 10.56
CA LYS A 41 -6.05 -10.56 11.32
C LYS A 41 -5.16 -9.62 10.52
N LEU A 42 -5.63 -8.38 10.36
CA LEU A 42 -4.87 -7.31 9.75
C LEU A 42 -4.03 -6.59 10.81
N ILE A 43 -2.76 -6.37 10.51
CA ILE A 43 -1.82 -5.61 11.34
C ILE A 43 -1.85 -4.16 10.87
N THR A 44 -2.58 -3.31 11.58
CA THR A 44 -2.75 -1.89 11.25
C THR A 44 -1.86 -0.95 12.06
N HIS A 45 -1.29 -1.44 13.16
CA HIS A 45 -0.37 -0.70 14.03
C HIS A 45 0.84 -1.57 14.37
N LEU A 46 1.95 -0.92 14.70
CA LEU A 46 3.17 -1.54 15.18
C LEU A 46 3.60 -0.84 16.48
N PRO A 47 4.10 -1.56 17.49
CA PRO A 47 4.19 -3.03 17.55
C PRO A 47 2.81 -3.71 17.65
N ALA A 48 2.68 -4.89 17.05
CA ALA A 48 1.47 -5.70 17.13
C ALA A 48 1.69 -6.92 18.02
N GLU A 49 0.87 -7.06 19.05
CA GLU A 49 0.96 -8.18 20.00
C GLU A 49 0.07 -9.34 19.58
N LEU A 50 0.61 -10.55 19.69
CA LEU A 50 -0.02 -11.82 19.42
C LEU A 50 -0.02 -12.64 20.71
N GLY A 51 -1.17 -13.19 21.05
CA GLY A 51 -1.43 -13.79 22.36
C GLY A 51 -2.51 -14.84 22.28
N ALA A 52 -2.94 -15.35 23.45
CA ALA A 52 -4.05 -16.29 23.55
C ALA A 52 -5.22 -15.84 22.66
N TRP A 53 -5.49 -16.63 21.61
CA TRP A 53 -6.41 -16.29 20.53
C TRP A 53 -7.85 -16.04 21.01
N SER A 54 -8.16 -16.49 22.23
CA SER A 54 -9.41 -16.20 22.93
C SER A 54 -9.70 -14.71 23.15
N HIS A 55 -8.69 -13.83 23.17
CA HIS A 55 -8.90 -12.39 23.24
C HIS A 55 -9.20 -11.74 21.87
N PHE A 56 -8.98 -12.45 20.77
CA PHE A 56 -9.17 -11.93 19.41
C PHE A 56 -10.50 -12.35 18.78
N VAL A 57 -11.22 -13.31 19.38
CA VAL A 57 -12.47 -13.86 18.84
C VAL A 57 -13.72 -13.38 19.61
N THR A 58 -13.57 -12.79 20.80
CA THR A 58 -14.75 -12.35 21.58
C THR A 58 -14.44 -11.14 22.45
N ALA A 59 -15.20 -10.05 22.28
CA ALA A 59 -15.26 -8.90 23.20
C ALA A 59 -15.97 -9.22 24.53
N ARG A 60 -15.86 -10.46 25.01
CA ARG A 60 -16.44 -10.94 26.26
C ARG A 60 -15.41 -11.85 26.94
N PRO A 61 -15.15 -11.70 28.26
CA PRO A 61 -14.18 -12.55 28.92
C PRO A 61 -14.74 -13.98 28.96
N PRO A 62 -14.07 -14.99 28.36
CA PRO A 62 -14.51 -16.35 28.54
C PRO A 62 -13.83 -16.88 29.81
N HIS A 63 -14.65 -17.08 30.82
CA HIS A 63 -14.35 -17.99 31.91
C HIS A 63 -14.31 -19.42 31.34
N ARG A 64 -13.15 -19.87 30.86
CA ARG A 64 -12.88 -21.28 30.55
C ARG A 64 -11.49 -21.67 31.04
N SER A 65 -11.47 -22.21 32.26
CA SER A 65 -10.41 -23.08 32.77
C SER A 65 -10.42 -24.39 31.96
N GLY A 66 -9.27 -24.83 31.44
CA GLY A 66 -9.15 -26.11 30.76
C GLY A 66 -7.84 -26.32 30.00
N GLU A 67 -7.78 -25.94 28.72
CA GLU A 67 -6.78 -26.49 27.79
C GLU A 67 -5.84 -25.46 27.15
N GLN A 68 -6.05 -24.15 27.34
CA GLN A 68 -5.21 -23.08 26.78
C GLN A 68 -3.90 -22.81 27.57
N LYS A 69 -3.34 -23.79 28.30
CA LYS A 69 -2.06 -23.59 29.04
C LYS A 69 -0.82 -23.48 28.13
N ALA A 70 -0.95 -23.77 26.84
CA ALA A 70 0.18 -23.80 25.91
C ALA A 70 0.54 -22.42 25.31
N ILE A 71 -0.36 -21.43 25.33
CA ILE A 71 -0.15 -20.13 24.66
C ILE A 71 -0.25 -19.00 25.70
N SER A 72 0.87 -18.32 25.93
CA SER A 72 0.90 -17.11 26.78
C SER A 72 -0.06 -16.01 26.30
N ARG A 73 -0.61 -15.23 27.24
CA ARG A 73 -1.48 -14.06 26.94
C ARG A 73 -0.83 -13.06 26.00
N LEU A 74 0.49 -12.93 26.09
CA LEU A 74 1.36 -12.22 25.17
C LEU A 74 2.45 -13.21 24.78
N HIS A 75 2.32 -13.79 23.58
CA HIS A 75 3.14 -14.90 23.10
C HIS A 75 4.19 -14.46 22.08
N ALA A 76 3.83 -13.52 21.21
CA ALA A 76 4.74 -12.97 20.23
C ALA A 76 4.42 -11.49 19.99
N ARG A 77 5.42 -10.72 19.57
CA ARG A 77 5.30 -9.31 19.23
C ARG A 77 5.91 -9.09 17.86
N ILE A 78 5.13 -8.54 16.93
CA ILE A 78 5.58 -8.13 15.61
C ILE A 78 5.94 -6.66 15.66
N GLN A 79 7.15 -6.32 15.20
CA GLN A 79 7.63 -4.95 15.08
C GLN A 79 8.26 -4.73 13.70
N TRP A 80 8.48 -3.47 13.33
CA TRP A 80 9.26 -3.13 12.15
C TRP A 80 10.66 -2.68 12.57
N SER A 81 11.67 -3.32 12.00
CA SER A 81 13.07 -2.95 12.19
C SER A 81 13.46 -1.93 11.13
N GLN A 82 13.74 -0.69 11.55
CA GLN A 82 14.14 0.37 10.63
C GLN A 82 15.52 0.09 10.01
N SER A 83 16.43 -0.52 10.78
CA SER A 83 17.80 -0.83 10.34
C SER A 83 17.83 -1.85 9.21
N ASP A 84 17.02 -2.90 9.33
CA ASP A 84 16.96 -3.99 8.35
C ASP A 84 15.82 -3.82 7.33
N SER A 85 14.98 -2.79 7.49
CA SER A 85 13.78 -2.56 6.68
C SER A 85 12.93 -3.82 6.52
N CYS A 86 12.74 -4.56 7.62
CA CYS A 86 11.98 -5.80 7.65
C CYS A 86 11.09 -5.90 8.90
N PHE A 87 10.07 -6.76 8.83
CA PHE A 87 9.31 -7.13 10.02
C PHE A 87 10.13 -8.09 10.86
N GLU A 88 10.08 -7.88 12.17
CA GLU A 88 10.67 -8.77 13.16
C GLU A 88 9.58 -9.32 14.07
N LEU A 89 9.70 -10.58 14.44
CA LEU A 89 8.86 -11.20 15.44
C LEU A 89 9.71 -11.61 16.63
N GLN A 90 9.37 -11.06 17.80
CA GLN A 90 9.96 -11.43 19.07
C GLN A 90 9.06 -12.45 19.76
N CYS A 91 9.60 -13.61 20.10
CA CYS A 91 8.89 -14.61 20.90
C CYS A 91 8.96 -14.24 22.39
N LEU A 92 7.82 -14.11 23.05
CA LEU A 92 7.71 -13.75 24.47
C LEU A 92 7.06 -14.87 25.30
N GLY A 93 6.46 -15.85 24.63
CA GLY A 93 5.80 -17.00 25.24
C GLY A 93 6.75 -17.98 25.91
N LYS A 94 6.31 -18.57 27.03
CA LYS A 94 7.10 -19.54 27.81
C LYS A 94 7.42 -20.83 27.03
N ASN A 95 6.49 -21.28 26.18
CA ASN A 95 6.60 -22.54 25.45
C ASN A 95 7.30 -22.40 24.09
N GLY A 96 7.75 -21.19 23.75
CA GLY A 96 8.30 -20.90 22.43
C GLY A 96 7.26 -21.04 21.31
N MET A 97 7.72 -20.85 20.08
CA MET A 97 6.91 -21.02 18.87
C MET A 97 7.75 -21.61 17.75
N PHE A 98 7.12 -22.00 16.64
CA PHE A 98 7.85 -22.38 15.44
C PHE A 98 7.62 -21.35 14.34
N ALA A 99 8.69 -21.00 13.64
CA ALA A 99 8.64 -20.17 12.44
C ALA A 99 9.44 -20.86 11.35
N ASP A 100 8.81 -21.07 10.19
CA ASP A 100 9.42 -21.78 9.06
C ASP A 100 9.97 -23.18 9.45
N GLY A 101 9.22 -23.88 10.33
CA GLY A 101 9.62 -25.19 10.86
C GLY A 101 10.72 -25.15 11.93
N LYS A 102 11.35 -24.00 12.18
CA LYS A 102 12.40 -23.83 13.20
C LYS A 102 11.80 -23.42 14.54
N PHE A 103 12.26 -24.06 15.62
CA PHE A 103 11.86 -23.68 16.97
C PHE A 103 12.50 -22.36 17.38
N VAL A 104 11.68 -21.46 17.93
CA VAL A 104 12.05 -20.12 18.40
C VAL A 104 11.76 -20.07 19.89
N SER A 105 12.80 -19.90 20.69
CA SER A 105 12.70 -19.86 22.14
C SER A 105 12.25 -18.48 22.65
N LYS A 106 11.88 -18.40 23.92
CA LYS A 106 11.56 -17.13 24.59
C LYS A 106 12.69 -16.11 24.41
N ASN A 107 12.32 -14.85 24.18
CA ASN A 107 13.15 -13.68 23.91
C ASN A 107 13.98 -13.73 22.62
N GLN A 108 13.81 -14.76 21.79
CA GLN A 108 14.44 -14.81 20.49
C GLN A 108 13.65 -13.97 19.48
N THR A 109 14.37 -13.18 18.69
CA THR A 109 13.80 -12.38 17.60
C THR A 109 14.16 -13.01 16.26
N ILE A 110 13.18 -13.11 15.38
CA ILE A 110 13.34 -13.61 14.01
C ILE A 110 12.89 -12.57 13.00
N LYS A 111 13.52 -12.57 11.82
CA LYS A 111 13.07 -11.75 10.69
C LYS A 111 11.91 -12.45 9.99
N LEU A 112 10.81 -11.74 9.80
CA LEU A 112 9.63 -12.24 9.10
C LEU A 112 9.71 -11.93 7.61
N THR A 113 9.39 -12.93 6.80
CA THR A 113 9.23 -12.82 5.35
C THR A 113 7.80 -13.10 4.94
N SER A 114 7.38 -12.57 3.80
CA SER A 114 6.03 -12.83 3.30
C SER A 114 5.83 -14.32 3.01
N LYS A 115 4.65 -14.84 3.38
CA LYS A 115 4.26 -16.26 3.36
C LYS A 115 4.99 -17.14 4.37
N MET A 116 5.72 -16.58 5.33
CA MET A 116 6.37 -17.37 6.38
C MET A 116 5.33 -18.07 7.26
N PRO A 117 5.40 -19.41 7.43
CA PRO A 117 4.49 -20.14 8.30
C PRO A 117 4.92 -19.97 9.76
N LEU A 118 3.96 -19.64 10.62
CA LEU A 118 4.10 -19.46 12.05
C LEU A 118 3.18 -20.45 12.76
N LYS A 119 3.72 -21.16 13.75
CA LYS A 119 2.98 -22.10 14.58
C LYS A 119 3.14 -21.74 16.05
N ILE A 120 2.02 -21.42 16.69
CA ILE A 120 1.95 -21.05 18.10
C ILE A 120 0.95 -22.00 18.77
N GLY A 121 1.45 -22.98 19.53
CA GLY A 121 0.63 -24.08 20.04
C GLY A 121 -0.06 -24.85 18.90
N HIS A 122 -1.40 -24.83 18.89
CA HIS A 122 -2.23 -25.44 17.84
C HIS A 122 -2.56 -24.51 16.67
N ALA A 123 -2.30 -23.20 16.81
CA ALA A 123 -2.54 -22.24 15.74
C ALA A 123 -1.47 -22.36 14.65
N ARG A 124 -1.90 -22.38 13.38
CA ARG A 124 -1.05 -22.42 12.18
C ARG A 124 -1.44 -21.25 11.30
N VAL A 125 -0.61 -20.20 11.29
CA VAL A 125 -0.88 -18.96 10.57
C VAL A 125 0.29 -18.60 9.66
N TYR A 126 0.01 -17.94 8.56
CA TYR A 126 1.00 -17.40 7.65
C TYR A 126 1.11 -15.89 7.87
N PHE A 127 2.34 -15.40 7.94
CA PHE A 127 2.61 -13.97 7.88
C PHE A 127 2.66 -13.52 6.43
N LEU A 128 1.80 -12.58 6.05
CA LEU A 128 1.73 -12.02 4.71
C LEU A 128 2.06 -10.54 4.79
N CYS A 129 3.16 -10.12 4.15
CA CYS A 129 3.43 -8.69 4.01
C CYS A 129 2.29 -8.04 3.21
N ALA A 130 1.91 -6.81 3.57
CA ALA A 130 0.94 -6.08 2.77
C ALA A 130 1.52 -5.81 1.38
N ILE A 131 0.79 -6.23 0.35
CA ILE A 131 1.06 -5.80 -1.01
C ILE A 131 0.48 -4.39 -1.11
N ARG A 132 1.35 -3.37 -1.10
CA ARG A 132 0.92 -2.01 -1.41
C ARG A 132 0.57 -1.94 -2.88
N SER A 133 -0.69 -2.16 -3.21
CA SER A 133 -1.21 -1.78 -4.52
C SER A 133 -1.11 -0.26 -4.65
N THR A 134 -0.51 0.20 -5.76
CA THR A 134 -0.26 1.64 -5.98
C THR A 134 -1.54 2.45 -5.81
N ILE A 135 -2.67 1.90 -6.26
CA ILE A 135 -3.97 2.58 -6.22
C ILE A 135 -4.50 2.81 -4.80
N SER A 136 -4.26 1.89 -3.87
CA SER A 136 -4.68 2.01 -2.48
C SER A 136 -4.03 3.19 -1.76
N THR A 137 -2.83 3.61 -2.22
CA THR A 137 -2.08 4.74 -1.68
C THR A 137 -2.28 6.06 -2.42
N MET A 138 -2.92 6.05 -3.60
CA MET A 138 -3.18 7.27 -4.36
C MET A 138 -4.40 8.01 -3.80
N SER A 139 -4.34 9.35 -3.82
CA SER A 139 -5.50 10.21 -3.60
C SER A 139 -6.52 10.01 -4.73
N GLY A 140 -7.79 10.29 -4.44
CA GLY A 140 -8.85 10.23 -5.43
C GLY A 140 -8.59 11.13 -6.64
N PHE A 141 -8.08 12.34 -6.41
CA PHE A 141 -7.60 13.22 -7.48
C PHE A 141 -6.61 12.52 -8.42
N LYS A 142 -5.56 11.92 -7.87
CA LYS A 142 -4.47 11.31 -8.65
C LYS A 142 -4.94 10.07 -9.41
N ILE A 143 -5.94 9.36 -8.87
CA ILE A 143 -6.60 8.24 -9.55
C ILE A 143 -7.38 8.75 -10.78
N ILE A 144 -8.19 9.79 -10.60
CA ILE A 144 -8.98 10.40 -11.68
C ILE A 144 -8.06 10.98 -12.76
N GLN A 145 -7.01 11.71 -12.35
CA GLN A 145 -6.01 12.28 -13.25
C GLN A 145 -5.38 11.22 -14.15
N LYS A 146 -4.89 10.11 -13.56
CA LYS A 146 -4.31 9.00 -14.34
C LYS A 146 -5.30 8.36 -15.30
N ALA A 147 -6.59 8.31 -14.97
CA ALA A 147 -7.62 7.78 -15.84
C ALA A 147 -7.78 8.62 -17.10
N PHE A 148 -7.86 9.95 -16.95
CA PHE A 148 -7.93 10.88 -18.08
C PHE A 148 -6.65 10.88 -18.93
N GLU A 149 -5.47 10.83 -18.29
CA GLU A 149 -4.20 10.72 -19.00
C GLU A 149 -4.15 9.44 -19.84
N LYS A 150 -4.44 8.28 -19.26
CA LYS A 150 -4.47 7.00 -20.00
C LYS A 150 -5.50 7.00 -21.13
N ALA A 151 -6.70 7.53 -20.90
CA ALA A 151 -7.73 7.62 -21.94
C ALA A 151 -7.28 8.50 -23.11
N LYS A 152 -6.60 9.61 -22.82
CA LYS A 152 -6.02 10.49 -23.85
C LYS A 152 -4.93 9.78 -24.65
N TYR A 153 -3.99 9.09 -23.99
CA TYR A 153 -2.88 8.40 -24.66
C TYR A 153 -3.31 7.18 -25.47
N HIS A 154 -4.22 6.36 -24.94
CA HIS A 154 -4.56 5.07 -25.55
C HIS A 154 -5.80 5.11 -26.44
N LYS A 155 -6.78 5.96 -26.14
CA LYS A 155 -8.06 6.01 -26.85
C LYS A 155 -8.27 7.33 -27.60
N GLY A 156 -7.36 8.30 -27.45
CA GLY A 156 -7.52 9.65 -27.99
C GLY A 156 -8.70 10.43 -27.39
N VAL A 157 -9.32 9.90 -26.32
CA VAL A 157 -10.53 10.47 -25.72
C VAL A 157 -10.13 11.53 -24.70
N THR A 158 -10.55 12.76 -24.93
CA THR A 158 -10.28 13.89 -24.04
C THR A 158 -11.41 14.22 -23.07
N SER A 159 -12.59 13.65 -23.30
CA SER A 159 -13.81 13.94 -22.54
C SER A 159 -14.55 12.66 -22.20
N MET A 160 -14.86 12.45 -20.92
CA MET A 160 -15.42 11.19 -20.42
C MET A 160 -16.56 11.45 -19.43
N THR A 161 -17.53 10.54 -19.38
CA THR A 161 -18.54 10.50 -18.31
C THR A 161 -17.96 9.90 -17.04
N ALA A 162 -18.58 10.14 -15.88
CA ALA A 162 -18.15 9.54 -14.61
C ALA A 162 -18.11 7.99 -14.67
N ASP A 163 -19.02 7.39 -15.42
CA ASP A 163 -19.06 5.94 -15.67
C ASP A 163 -17.84 5.47 -16.45
N GLN A 164 -17.49 6.18 -17.53
CA GLN A 164 -16.31 5.88 -18.34
C GLN A 164 -15.02 6.06 -17.55
N VAL A 165 -14.93 7.08 -16.68
CA VAL A 165 -13.76 7.29 -15.81
C VAL A 165 -13.62 6.13 -14.82
N CYS A 166 -14.74 5.67 -14.23
CA CYS A 166 -14.77 4.51 -13.35
C CYS A 166 -14.28 3.24 -14.06
N ASP A 167 -14.82 2.95 -15.24
CA ASP A 167 -14.41 1.78 -16.03
C ASP A 167 -12.93 1.87 -16.46
N GLN A 168 -12.45 3.06 -16.83
CA GLN A 168 -11.04 3.28 -17.19
C GLN A 168 -10.08 3.08 -16.00
N ILE A 169 -10.51 3.43 -14.77
CA ILE A 169 -9.74 3.15 -13.55
C ILE A 169 -9.64 1.65 -13.32
N LEU A 170 -10.76 0.93 -13.41
CA LEU A 170 -10.80 -0.52 -13.20
C LEU A 170 -10.03 -1.28 -14.30
N GLU A 171 -10.06 -0.79 -15.53
CA GLU A 171 -9.22 -1.32 -16.63
C GLU A 171 -7.73 -1.05 -16.39
N SER A 172 -7.40 0.10 -15.82
CA SER A 172 -6.01 0.49 -15.53
C SER A 172 -5.41 -0.23 -14.32
N PHE A 173 -6.25 -0.70 -13.40
CA PHE A 173 -5.86 -1.38 -12.16
C PHE A 173 -6.74 -2.63 -11.94
N PRO A 174 -6.41 -3.74 -12.61
CA PRO A 174 -7.16 -4.98 -12.44
C PRO A 174 -7.16 -5.42 -10.97
N LYS A 175 -8.31 -5.90 -10.46
CA LYS A 175 -8.54 -6.35 -9.07
C LYS A 175 -8.53 -5.24 -8.00
N SER A 176 -8.50 -3.96 -8.37
CA SER A 176 -8.54 -2.86 -7.39
C SER A 176 -9.93 -2.55 -6.83
N GLU A 177 -11.00 -3.16 -7.34
CA GLU A 177 -12.38 -2.83 -6.93
C GLU A 177 -12.58 -2.94 -5.41
N HIS A 178 -12.12 -4.04 -4.82
CA HIS A 178 -12.23 -4.29 -3.39
C HIS A 178 -11.35 -3.32 -2.58
N GLU A 179 -10.22 -2.88 -3.15
CA GLU A 179 -9.31 -1.91 -2.54
C GLU A 179 -9.88 -0.49 -2.51
N LEU A 180 -10.78 -0.18 -3.44
CA LEU A 180 -11.44 1.12 -3.58
C LEU A 180 -12.79 1.21 -2.84
N GLY A 181 -13.19 0.17 -2.12
CA GLY A 181 -14.49 0.12 -1.44
C GLY A 181 -15.67 -0.23 -2.36
N GLY A 182 -15.42 -0.83 -3.53
CA GLY A 182 -16.41 -1.29 -4.48
C GLY A 182 -16.71 -0.33 -5.64
N LYS A 183 -17.23 -0.88 -6.75
CA LYS A 183 -17.53 -0.10 -7.98
C LYS A 183 -18.54 1.03 -7.75
N GLU A 184 -19.60 0.77 -6.99
CA GLU A 184 -20.64 1.77 -6.68
C GLU A 184 -20.10 2.94 -5.85
N HIS A 185 -19.21 2.65 -4.90
CA HIS A 185 -18.59 3.68 -4.09
C HIS A 185 -17.67 4.57 -4.92
N LEU A 186 -16.82 3.95 -5.75
CA LEU A 186 -15.94 4.65 -6.68
C LEU A 186 -16.74 5.56 -7.63
N ARG A 187 -17.84 5.06 -8.19
CA ARG A 187 -18.72 5.83 -9.08
C ARG A 187 -19.32 7.05 -8.39
N THR A 188 -19.80 6.88 -7.16
CA THR A 188 -20.37 7.97 -6.36
C THR A 188 -19.31 9.02 -6.06
N PHE A 189 -18.10 8.58 -5.67
CA PHE A 189 -16.97 9.45 -5.41
C PHE A 189 -16.57 10.26 -6.66
N ILE A 190 -16.36 9.60 -7.81
CA ILE A 190 -15.98 10.27 -9.06
C ILE A 190 -17.05 11.29 -9.47
N THR A 191 -18.33 10.92 -9.38
CA THR A 191 -19.43 11.82 -9.75
C THR A 191 -19.42 13.08 -8.90
N ALA A 192 -19.31 12.94 -7.58
CA ALA A 192 -19.22 14.09 -6.67
C ALA A 192 -17.95 14.91 -6.91
N TYR A 193 -16.80 14.24 -7.11
CA TYR A 193 -15.52 14.91 -7.32
C TYR A 193 -15.50 15.75 -8.61
N LEU A 194 -16.02 15.21 -9.71
CA LEU A 194 -16.11 15.90 -11.00
C LEU A 194 -17.11 17.07 -10.97
N GLN A 195 -18.15 17.00 -10.14
CA GLN A 195 -19.12 18.08 -9.95
C GLN A 195 -18.57 19.20 -9.06
N GLU A 196 -17.81 18.85 -8.01
CA GLU A 196 -17.29 19.82 -7.05
C GLU A 196 -15.99 20.49 -7.52
N ASP A 197 -15.13 19.80 -8.27
CA ASP A 197 -13.84 20.34 -8.74
C ASP A 197 -13.93 20.98 -10.12
N THR A 198 -14.60 22.14 -10.19
CA THR A 198 -14.70 22.98 -11.41
C THR A 198 -13.38 23.68 -11.78
N ALA A 199 -12.39 23.65 -10.89
CA ALA A 199 -11.07 24.21 -11.11
C ALA A 199 -10.19 23.27 -11.95
N ALA A 200 -10.23 21.96 -11.69
CA ALA A 200 -9.47 20.96 -12.45
C ALA A 200 -10.28 20.31 -13.59
N PHE A 201 -11.61 20.30 -13.49
CA PHE A 201 -12.49 19.67 -14.49
C PHE A 201 -13.49 20.67 -15.06
N GLU A 202 -13.68 20.58 -16.37
CA GLU A 202 -14.66 21.36 -17.11
C GLU A 202 -15.78 20.44 -17.58
N ARG A 203 -17.03 20.80 -17.26
CA ARG A 203 -18.20 20.08 -17.77
C ARG A 203 -18.41 20.48 -19.21
N VAL A 204 -18.25 19.53 -20.13
CA VAL A 204 -18.54 19.70 -21.55
C VAL A 204 -19.98 19.24 -21.78
N GLN A 205 -20.82 20.09 -22.34
CA GLN A 205 -22.16 19.70 -22.79
C GLN A 205 -22.00 18.81 -24.05
N GLY A 206 -21.93 17.50 -23.84
CA GLY A 206 -22.05 16.52 -24.91
C GLY A 206 -23.51 16.38 -25.32
N GLY A 207 -23.79 16.49 -26.62
CA GLY A 207 -25.15 16.43 -27.16
C GLY A 207 -25.94 15.17 -26.79
N ALA A 208 -27.26 15.33 -26.74
CA ALA A 208 -28.33 14.30 -26.68
C ALA A 208 -28.29 13.23 -25.56
N SER A 209 -27.27 13.15 -24.71
CA SER A 209 -27.23 12.22 -23.56
C SER A 209 -27.47 12.96 -22.25
N SER A 210 -28.36 12.45 -21.39
CA SER A 210 -28.70 13.07 -20.10
C SER A 210 -27.54 13.09 -19.08
N LYS A 211 -26.41 12.43 -19.39
CA LYS A 211 -25.27 12.30 -18.49
C LYS A 211 -24.18 13.34 -18.78
N PRO A 212 -23.70 14.07 -17.75
CA PRO A 212 -22.65 15.07 -17.92
C PRO A 212 -21.32 14.43 -18.35
N VAL A 213 -20.67 15.06 -19.32
CA VAL A 213 -19.32 14.70 -19.79
C VAL A 213 -18.32 15.71 -19.20
N TYR A 214 -17.15 15.24 -18.77
CA TYR A 214 -16.12 16.07 -18.15
C TYR A 214 -14.82 15.98 -18.94
N LYS A 215 -14.11 17.11 -19.01
CA LYS A 215 -12.76 17.24 -19.58
C LYS A 215 -11.83 17.76 -18.49
N MET A 216 -10.65 17.17 -18.37
CA MET A 216 -9.63 17.65 -17.43
C MET A 216 -8.92 18.87 -18.04
N LYS A 217 -8.84 19.97 -17.29
CA LYS A 217 -8.01 21.12 -17.65
C LYS A 217 -6.54 20.73 -17.52
N PRO A 218 -5.65 21.27 -18.37
CA PRO A 218 -4.22 21.02 -18.22
C PRO A 218 -3.77 21.55 -16.86
N VAL A 219 -3.37 20.62 -15.98
CA VAL A 219 -2.73 20.98 -14.71
C VAL A 219 -1.36 21.52 -15.08
N ALA A 220 -1.08 22.80 -14.76
CA ALA A 220 0.27 23.32 -14.86
C ALA A 220 1.18 22.44 -14.01
N ALA A 221 2.14 21.77 -14.64
CA ALA A 221 3.07 20.89 -13.96
C ALA A 221 3.86 21.72 -12.93
N SER A 222 3.48 21.67 -11.65
CA SER A 222 4.41 21.89 -10.56
C SER A 222 5.27 20.62 -10.40
N ASP A 223 5.99 20.30 -11.48
CA ASP A 223 7.16 19.44 -11.44
C ASP A 223 8.24 20.23 -10.71
N SER A 224 8.30 20.11 -9.38
CA SER A 224 9.57 20.23 -8.67
C SER A 224 10.42 19.00 -8.99
N LYS A 225 10.79 18.87 -10.27
CA LYS A 225 11.94 18.08 -10.69
C LYS A 225 13.15 18.74 -10.07
N LYS A 226 13.58 18.21 -8.93
CA LYS A 226 14.99 18.33 -8.53
C LYS A 226 15.77 17.43 -9.51
N ASN A 227 15.95 17.93 -10.73
CA ASN A 227 16.94 17.43 -11.67
C ASN A 227 18.28 17.64 -10.99
N VAL A 228 18.86 16.56 -10.44
CA VAL A 228 20.29 16.51 -10.19
C VAL A 228 20.93 16.47 -11.58
N SER A 229 21.26 17.66 -12.06
CA SER A 229 22.16 17.88 -13.18
C SER A 229 23.53 17.35 -12.77
N VAL A 230 23.89 16.15 -13.24
CA VAL A 230 25.29 15.72 -13.28
C VAL A 230 25.90 16.44 -14.46
N ASN A 231 26.33 17.68 -14.23
CA ASN A 231 27.11 18.43 -15.19
C ASN A 231 28.54 17.90 -15.13
N SER A 232 28.83 16.89 -15.96
CA SER A 232 30.18 16.59 -16.40
C SER A 232 30.69 17.79 -17.21
N THR A 233 31.73 18.49 -16.74
CA THR A 233 32.97 18.83 -17.48
C THR A 233 33.73 19.92 -16.70
N SER A 234 34.92 19.58 -16.20
CA SER A 234 36.04 20.53 -16.11
C SER A 234 37.36 19.76 -16.11
N LYS A 235 38.01 19.73 -17.29
CA LYS A 235 39.47 19.67 -17.42
C LYS A 235 40.06 21.00 -16.92
N PRO A 236 41.31 21.01 -16.45
CA PRO A 236 42.39 21.62 -17.24
C PRO A 236 43.63 20.69 -17.38
N GLN A 237 44.17 20.53 -18.60
CA GLN A 237 45.50 20.96 -19.07
C GLN A 237 46.70 20.29 -18.34
N GLU A 238 47.38 19.32 -18.98
CA GLU A 238 48.52 19.46 -19.93
C GLU A 238 49.88 19.68 -19.25
N SER A 239 50.78 18.69 -19.35
CA SER A 239 52.11 18.77 -20.01
C SER A 239 53.13 17.76 -19.46
N GLY A 240 53.91 17.16 -20.36
CA GLY A 240 55.17 16.41 -20.13
C GLY A 240 54.97 14.95 -19.70
N GLU A 241 55.69 13.95 -20.19
CA GLU A 241 56.85 13.88 -21.07
C GLU A 241 57.01 12.42 -21.55
N ALA A 242 57.89 12.22 -22.53
CA ALA A 242 57.95 11.07 -23.41
C ALA A 242 58.65 9.80 -22.87
N ALA A 243 58.34 8.69 -23.57
CA ALA A 243 59.22 7.55 -23.90
C ALA A 243 59.62 6.57 -22.75
N LEU A 244 59.95 5.29 -22.97
CA LEU A 244 60.47 4.61 -24.15
C LEU A 244 60.26 3.08 -24.04
N LYS A 245 60.14 2.44 -25.21
CA LYS A 245 60.19 1.00 -25.48
C LYS A 245 61.30 0.28 -24.69
N LYS A 246 61.08 -0.98 -24.31
CA LYS A 246 62.11 -2.04 -24.37
C LYS A 246 61.48 -3.43 -24.49
N GLN A 247 61.77 -4.07 -25.62
CA GLN A 247 61.69 -5.51 -25.84
C GLN A 247 63.12 -6.08 -25.76
N LYS A 248 63.22 -7.29 -25.19
CA LYS A 248 64.10 -8.43 -25.52
C LYS A 248 65.49 -8.63 -24.85
N ILE A 249 65.63 -9.88 -24.34
CA ILE A 249 66.79 -10.81 -24.13
C ILE A 249 67.86 -10.40 -23.09
N THR A 250 68.52 -11.24 -22.27
CA THR A 250 68.73 -12.72 -22.18
C THR A 250 69.23 -13.04 -20.75
N ALA A 251 68.91 -14.21 -20.22
CA ALA A 251 69.83 -15.14 -19.54
C ALA A 251 69.13 -16.49 -19.41
#